data_AF-A0A1W9VV08-F1
#
_entry.id   AF-A0A1W9VV08-F1
#
_cell.length_a   1.000
_cell.length_b   1.000
_cell.length_c   1.000
_cell.angle_alpha   90.00
_cell.angle_beta   90.00
_cell.angle_gamma   90.00
#
_symmetry.space_group_name_H-M   'P 1'
#
loop_
_entity.id
_entity.type
_entity.pdbx_description
1 polymer ?
#
loop_
_entity_poly.entity_id
_entity_poly.type
_entity_poly.pdbx_seq_one_letter_code
_entity_poly.pdbx_strand_id
1 'polypeptide(L)'
;MQRASLSIPTNIAEGFNRFHNKEYKQFLYIALGSCAELETQIEIATELNYINEENKKIILEKINHESRMRNHGIDYRSHRWNCKW
;
A
#
# COMPACT_ATOMS: atom_id res chain seq x y z
N MET A 1 2.94 -14.04 -2.59
CA MET A 1 2.25 -12.93 -3.30
C MET A 1 0.85 -12.65 -2.77
N GLN A 2 -0.05 -13.65 -2.67
CA GLN A 2 -1.45 -13.42 -2.23
C GLN A 2 -1.57 -12.76 -0.85
N ARG A 3 -0.80 -13.24 0.14
CA ARG A 3 -0.84 -12.68 1.52
C ARG A 3 -0.34 -11.23 1.58
N ALA A 4 0.76 -10.92 0.89
CA ALA A 4 1.31 -9.56 0.83
C ALA A 4 0.34 -8.60 0.13
N SER A 5 -0.25 -9.03 -1.00
CA SER A 5 -1.25 -8.26 -1.74
C SER A 5 -2.50 -7.93 -0.92
N LEU A 6 -3.03 -8.90 -0.15
CA LEU A 6 -4.17 -8.67 0.75
C LEU A 6 -3.81 -7.84 1.99
N SER A 7 -2.59 -8.00 2.51
CA SER A 7 -2.12 -7.28 3.70
C SER A 7 -2.07 -5.76 3.50
N ILE A 8 -1.76 -5.29 2.29
CA ILE A 8 -1.66 -3.85 1.96
C ILE A 8 -3.00 -3.11 2.21
N PRO A 9 -4.12 -3.43 1.53
CA PRO A 9 -5.38 -2.73 1.74
C PRO A 9 -5.95 -2.97 3.13
N THR A 10 -5.77 -4.16 3.73
CA THR A 10 -6.26 -4.44 5.08
C THR A 10 -5.58 -3.57 6.13
N ASN A 11 -4.25 -3.43 6.10
CA ASN A 11 -3.54 -2.56 7.04
C ASN A 11 -3.87 -1.08 6.83
N ILE A 12 -4.04 -0.63 5.57
CA ILE A 12 -4.47 0.75 5.28
C ILE A 12 -5.86 1.02 5.86
N ALA A 13 -6.84 0.13 5.60
CA ALA A 13 -8.20 0.27 6.11
C ALA A 13 -8.26 0.22 7.63
N GLU A 14 -7.52 -0.70 8.25
CA GLU A 14 -7.46 -0.82 9.71
C GLU A 14 -6.86 0.43 10.34
N GLY A 15 -5.72 0.90 9.82
CA GLY A 15 -5.09 2.14 10.27
C GLY A 15 -5.98 3.37 10.08
N PHE A 16 -6.74 3.44 8.98
CA PHE A 16 -7.69 4.52 8.72
C PHE A 16 -8.83 4.54 9.75
N ASN A 17 -9.24 3.37 10.25
CA ASN A 17 -10.28 3.28 11.26
C ASN A 17 -9.78 3.56 12.70
N ARG A 18 -8.46 3.70 12.92
CA ARG A 18 -7.88 4.11 14.21
C ARG A 18 -8.01 5.62 14.42
N PHE A 19 -8.26 6.03 15.66
CA PHE A 19 -8.48 7.43 16.05
C PHE A 19 -7.19 8.24 16.19
N HIS A 20 -6.05 7.60 16.46
CA HIS A 20 -4.78 8.28 16.70
C HIS A 20 -3.82 8.23 15.50
N ASN A 21 -3.22 9.37 15.19
CA ASN A 21 -2.29 9.52 14.07
C ASN A 21 -1.03 8.62 14.20
N LYS A 22 -0.59 8.34 15.43
CA LYS A 22 0.58 7.48 15.68
C LYS A 22 0.31 6.03 15.26
N GLU A 23 -0.87 5.51 15.60
CA GLU A 23 -1.29 4.16 15.22
C GLU A 23 -1.51 4.09 13.71
N TYR A 24 -2.16 5.09 13.13
CA TYR A 24 -2.36 5.14 11.67
C TYR A 24 -1.02 5.06 10.92
N LYS A 25 -0.01 5.82 11.34
CA LYS A 25 1.34 5.75 10.76
C LYS A 25 1.97 4.36 10.89
N GLN A 26 1.80 3.68 12.03
CA GLN A 26 2.31 2.33 12.23
C GLN A 26 1.69 1.34 11.23
N PHE A 27 0.38 1.38 11.05
CA PHE A 27 -0.31 0.56 10.05
C PHE A 27 0.14 0.88 8.61
N LEU A 28 0.41 2.15 8.30
CA LEU A 28 0.97 2.54 7.00
C LEU A 28 2.38 1.98 6.77
N TYR A 29 3.23 1.93 7.80
CA TYR A 29 4.55 1.29 7.69
C TYR A 29 4.45 -0.22 7.45
N ILE A 30 3.48 -0.89 8.09
CA ILE A 30 3.23 -2.33 7.85
C ILE A 30 2.78 -2.57 6.41
N ALA A 31 1.87 -1.72 5.90
CA ALA A 31 1.44 -1.77 4.50
C ALA A 31 2.61 -1.53 3.54
N LEU A 32 3.52 -0.60 3.87
CA LEU A 32 4.71 -0.32 3.06
C LEU A 32 5.66 -1.52 3.00
N GLY A 33 5.89 -2.20 4.13
CA GLY A 33 6.68 -3.44 4.15
C GLY A 33 6.06 -4.53 3.27
N SER A 34 4.73 -4.67 3.31
CA SER A 34 3.99 -5.62 2.46
C SER A 34 4.09 -5.27 0.96
N CYS A 35 4.15 -3.98 0.60
CA CYS A 35 4.40 -3.54 -0.77
C CYS A 35 5.80 -3.93 -1.25
N ALA A 36 6.83 -3.68 -0.44
CA ALA A 36 8.21 -4.03 -0.80
C ALA A 36 8.38 -5.55 -0.99
N GLU A 37 7.80 -6.36 -0.10
CA GLU A 37 7.78 -7.82 -0.24
C GLU A 37 7.10 -8.28 -1.54
N LEU A 38 5.98 -7.64 -1.90
CA LEU A 38 5.25 -7.98 -3.13
C LEU A 38 6.06 -7.61 -4.38
N GLU A 39 6.73 -6.47 -4.39
CA GLU A 39 7.60 -6.02 -5.48
C GLU A 39 8.76 -7.00 -5.71
N THR A 40 9.47 -7.39 -4.65
CA THR A 40 10.53 -8.41 -4.73
C THR A 40 10.01 -9.76 -5.23
N GLN A 41 8.82 -10.19 -4.79
CA GLN A 41 8.22 -11.44 -5.27
C GLN A 41 7.82 -11.37 -6.75
N ILE A 42 7.38 -10.20 -7.25
CA ILE A 42 7.09 -9.99 -8.67
C ILE A 42 8.38 -10.06 -9.48
N GLU A 43 9.47 -9.42 -9.03
CA GLU A 43 10.77 -9.49 -9.69
C GLU A 43 11.29 -10.92 -9.81
N ILE A 44 11.31 -11.67 -8.70
CA ILE A 44 11.73 -13.08 -8.71
C ILE A 44 10.84 -13.92 -9.62
N ALA A 45 9.52 -13.72 -9.58
CA ALA A 45 8.60 -14.46 -10.43
C ALA A 45 8.78 -14.13 -11.93
N THR A 46 9.20 -12.92 -12.26
CA THR A 46 9.56 -12.54 -13.63
C THR A 46 10.88 -13.18 -14.06
N GLU A 47 11.90 -13.19 -13.20
CA GLU A 47 13.17 -13.88 -13.47
C GLU A 47 12.97 -15.39 -13.71
N LEU A 48 12.04 -16.00 -12.99
CA LEU A 48 11.66 -17.41 -13.14
C LEU A 48 10.69 -17.66 -14.31
N ASN A 49 10.38 -16.63 -15.12
CA ASN A 49 9.43 -16.68 -16.24
C ASN A 49 8.01 -17.14 -15.85
N TYR A 50 7.61 -16.99 -14.58
CA TYR A 50 6.22 -17.22 -14.15
C TYR A 50 5.29 -16.07 -14.55
N ILE A 51 5.85 -14.89 -14.80
CA ILE A 51 5.14 -13.71 -15.31
C ILE A 51 5.98 -13.04 -16.38
N ASN A 52 5.34 -12.61 -17.46
CA ASN A 52 6.01 -11.80 -18.49
C ASN A 52 6.13 -10.32 -18.04
N GLU A 53 7.02 -9.58 -18.70
CA GLU A 53 7.28 -8.16 -18.41
C GLU A 53 6.02 -7.29 -18.56
N GLU A 54 5.11 -7.66 -19.47
CA GLU A 54 3.84 -6.94 -19.66
C GLU A 54 2.92 -7.09 -18.44
N ASN A 55 2.75 -8.30 -17.92
CA ASN A 55 1.98 -8.55 -16.70
C ASN A 55 2.66 -7.94 -15.48
N LYS A 56 4.00 -7.98 -15.38
CA LYS A 56 4.74 -7.27 -14.34
C LYS A 56 4.41 -5.78 -14.34
N LYS A 57 4.44 -5.13 -15.51
CA LYS A 57 4.11 -3.71 -15.65
C LYS A 57 2.67 -3.40 -15.24
N ILE A 58 1.70 -4.20 -15.69
CA ILE A 58 0.28 -4.03 -15.31
C ILE A 58 0.08 -4.15 -13.80
N ILE A 59 0.74 -5.13 -13.17
CA ILE A 59 0.63 -5.36 -11.72
C ILE A 59 1.27 -4.21 -10.93
N LEU A 60 2.47 -3.75 -11.35
CA LEU A 60 3.15 -2.63 -10.71
C LEU A 60 2.38 -1.31 -10.86
N GLU A 61 1.75 -1.07 -12.02
CA GLU A 61 0.88 0.10 -12.21
C GLU A 61 -0.32 0.09 -11.24
N LYS A 62 -0.95 -1.08 -11.05
CA LYS A 62 -2.04 -1.23 -10.07
C LYS A 62 -1.57 -0.98 -8.64
N ILE A 63 -0.42 -1.53 -8.23
CA ILE A 63 0.17 -1.29 -6.90
C ILE A 63 0.48 0.19 -6.68
N ASN A 64 0.99 0.87 -7.71
CA ASN A 64 1.28 2.30 -7.66
C ASN A 64 0.01 3.16 -7.57
N HIS A 65 -1.06 2.77 -8.27
CA HIS A 65 -2.36 3.44 -8.17
C HIS A 65 -2.93 3.38 -6.74
N GLU A 66 -2.91 2.21 -6.11
CA GLU A 66 -3.32 2.04 -4.71
C GLU A 66 -2.45 2.84 -3.73
N SER A 67 -1.14 2.89 -4.02
CA SER A 67 -0.18 3.69 -3.25
C SER A 67 -0.41 5.21 -3.35
N ARG A 68 -0.96 5.69 -4.48
CA ARG A 68 -1.32 7.11 -4.66
C ARG A 68 -2.60 7.47 -3.92
N MET A 69 -3.60 6.59 -3.94
CA MET A 69 -4.82 6.73 -3.13
C MET A 69 -4.49 6.84 -1.63
N ARG A 70 -3.49 6.09 -1.15
CA ARG A 70 -2.96 6.17 0.21
C ARG A 70 -2.41 7.55 0.58
N ASN A 71 -1.63 8.19 -0.31
CA ASN A 71 -1.08 9.54 -0.04
C ASN A 71 -2.18 10.60 0.05
N HIS A 72 -3.24 10.47 -0.77
CA HIS A 72 -4.42 11.33 -0.66
C HIS A 72 -5.16 11.15 0.67
N GLY A 73 -5.25 9.93 1.20
CA GLY A 73 -5.86 9.67 2.52
C GLY A 73 -5.08 10.26 3.70
N ILE A 74 -3.75 10.35 3.60
CA ILE A 74 -2.91 11.05 4.58
C ILE A 74 -3.22 12.56 4.55
N ASP A 75 -3.33 13.15 3.37
CA ASP A 75 -3.65 14.58 3.18
C ASP A 75 -5.07 14.93 3.66
N TYR A 76 -6.07 14.11 3.31
CA TYR A 76 -7.47 14.29 3.73
C TYR A 76 -7.62 14.33 5.26
N ARG A 77 -6.88 13.50 6.00
CA ARG A 77 -6.89 13.54 7.46
C ARG A 77 -6.16 14.78 7.98
N SER A 78 -5.00 15.17 7.45
CA SER A 78 -4.35 16.42 7.87
C SER A 78 -5.23 17.66 7.65
N HIS A 79 -5.97 17.73 6.54
CA HIS A 79 -6.90 18.83 6.26
C HIS A 79 -8.09 18.86 7.23
N ARG A 80 -8.64 17.71 7.64
CA ARG A 80 -9.75 17.66 8.61
C ARG A 80 -9.36 18.16 10.01
N TRP A 81 -8.08 18.08 10.37
CA TRP A 81 -7.56 18.62 11.64
C TRP A 81 -7.28 20.13 11.58
N ASN A 82 -7.00 20.70 10.40
CA ASN A 82 -6.82 22.15 10.23
C ASN A 82 -8.14 22.95 10.28
N CYS A 83 -9.30 22.31 10.16
CA CYS A 83 -10.62 22.96 10.30
C CYS A 83 -11.26 22.73 11.68
N LYS A 84 -10.49 22.28 12.68
CA LYS A 84 -10.91 22.21 14.09
C LYS A 84 -9.97 23.02 14.98
N TRP A 85 -9.80 24.30 14.66
CA TRP A 85 -9.63 25.42 15.60
C TRP A 85 -10.06 26.69 14.89
#